data_AF-A0A969BPZ6-F1
#
_entry.id   AF-A0A969BPZ6-F1
#
_cell.length_a   1.000
_cell.length_b   1.000
_cell.length_c   1.000
_cell.angle_alpha   90.00
_cell.angle_beta   90.00
_cell.angle_gamma   90.00
#
_symmetry.space_group_name_H-M   'P 1'
#
loop_
_entity.id
_entity.type
_entity.pdbx_description
1 polymer ?
#
loop_
_entity_poly.entity_id
_entity_poly.type
_entity_poly.pdbx_seq_one_letter_code
_entity_poly.pdbx_strand_id
1 'polypeptide(L)' 'MKASVMDLRYRTKEVLRALEANEEITLTHRGKEKGRIVPAVKGRSSRQDISQHEAIGMWANQKESVPEMITRIRKPRSC' A
#
# COMPACT_ATOMS: atom_id res chain seq x y z
N MET A 1 12.92 2.34 10.03
CA MET A 1 13.85 2.57 11.18
C MET A 1 14.98 1.52 11.21
N LYS A 2 16.15 1.81 11.81
CA LYS A 2 17.21 0.82 12.11
C LYS A 2 17.34 0.61 13.62
N ALA A 3 17.42 -0.63 14.08
CA ALA A 3 17.60 -0.97 15.49
C ALA A 3 18.71 -2.01 15.66
N SER A 4 19.48 -1.91 16.74
CA SER A 4 20.44 -2.95 17.15
C SER A 4 19.73 -4.04 17.96
N VAL A 5 20.34 -5.23 18.04
CA VAL A 5 19.91 -6.28 18.97
C VAL A 5 19.89 -5.78 20.42
N MET A 6 20.77 -4.84 20.78
CA MET A 6 20.73 -4.22 22.12
C MET A 6 19.46 -3.38 22.32
N ASP A 7 19.01 -2.67 21.28
CA ASP A 7 17.81 -1.84 21.35
C ASP A 7 16.54 -2.69 21.52
N LEU A 8 16.52 -3.90 20.96
CA LEU A 8 15.44 -4.86 21.24
C LEU A 8 15.34 -5.22 22.73
N ARG A 9 16.50 -5.35 23.41
CA ARG A 9 16.57 -5.74 24.83
C ARG A 9 16.19 -4.59 25.76
N TYR A 10 16.68 -3.39 25.49
CA TYR A 10 16.56 -2.26 26.41
C TYR A 10 15.44 -1.28 26.03
N ARG A 11 15.04 -1.22 24.76
CA ARG A 11 14.08 -0.25 24.22
C ARG A 11 12.89 -0.93 23.54
N THR A 12 12.47 -2.07 24.07
CA THR A 12 11.36 -2.87 23.51
C THR A 12 10.08 -2.05 23.35
N LYS A 13 9.79 -1.12 24.29
CA LYS A 13 8.62 -0.23 24.21
C LYS A 13 8.63 0.68 22.99
N GLU A 14 9.80 1.21 22.62
CA GLU A 14 9.94 2.06 21.43
C GLU A 14 9.80 1.24 20.15
N VAL A 15 10.38 0.03 20.14
CA VAL A 15 10.27 -0.92 19.03
C VAL A 15 8.82 -1.32 18.79
N LEU A 16 8.06 -1.65 19.85
CA LEU A 16 6.64 -1.97 19.74
C LEU A 16 5.82 -0.79 19.23
N ARG A 17 6.08 0.43 19.72
CA ARG A 17 5.41 1.66 19.24
C ARG A 17 5.66 1.91 17.76
N ALA A 18 6.88 1.69 17.29
CA ALA A 18 7.21 1.84 15.87
C ALA A 18 6.48 0.79 15.00
N LEU A 19 6.35 -0.45 15.48
CA LEU A 19 5.56 -1.47 14.80
C LEU A 19 4.05 -1.15 14.78
N GLU A 20 3.51 -0.59 15.85
CA GLU A 20 2.11 -0.10 15.90
C GLU A 20 1.86 1.04 14.90
N ALA A 21 2.87 1.88 14.65
CA ALA A 21 2.82 2.94 13.64
C ALA A 21 2.97 2.43 12.19
N ASN A 22 2.98 1.11 11.96
CA ASN A 22 3.25 0.45 10.69
C ASN A 22 4.65 0.71 10.10
N GLU A 23 5.65 1.05 10.92
CA GLU A 23 7.02 1.22 10.43
C GLU A 23 7.75 -0.12 10.31
N GLU A 24 8.54 -0.28 9.24
CA GLU A 24 9.45 -1.40 9.07
C GLU A 24 10.79 -1.11 9.79
N ILE A 25 11.22 -2.07 10.61
CA ILE A 25 12.43 -1.94 11.43
C ILE A 25 13.49 -2.90 10.90
N THR A 26 14.62 -2.37 10.46
CA THR A 26 15.79 -3.17 10.06
C THR A 26 16.63 -3.49 11.29
N LEU A 27 16.82 -4.78 11.56
CA LEU A 27 17.61 -5.27 12.68
C LEU A 27 19.08 -5.41 12.28
N THR A 28 19.95 -4.82 13.09
CA THR A 28 21.40 -4.87 12.91
C THR A 28 22.08 -5.53 14.12
N HIS A 29 23.17 -6.24 13.88
CA HIS A 29 24.02 -6.80 14.92
C HIS A 29 25.48 -6.61 14.52
N ARG A 30 26.24 -5.90 15.36
CA ARG A 30 27.67 -5.58 15.12
C ARG A 30 27.91 -4.99 13.72
N GLY A 31 27.07 -4.03 13.33
CA GLY A 31 27.18 -3.33 12.05
C GLY A 31 26.69 -4.10 10.83
N LYS A 32 26.19 -5.34 11.00
CA LYS A 32 25.63 -6.14 9.89
C LYS A 32 24.12 -6.22 10.00
N GLU A 33 23.43 -6.06 8.88
CA GLU A 33 22.00 -6.31 8.79
C GLU A 33 21.72 -7.81 8.99
N LYS A 34 20.79 -8.12 9.89
CA LYS A 34 20.44 -9.49 10.27
C LYS A 34 19.02 -9.86 9.89
N GLY A 35 18.13 -8.88 9.77
CA GLY A 35 16.75 -9.13 9.39
C GLY A 35 15.91 -7.86 9.44
N ARG A 36 14.61 -8.03 9.20
CA ARG A 36 13.62 -6.96 9.29
C ARG A 36 12.45 -7.44 10.14
N ILE A 37 11.94 -6.56 11.00
CA ILE A 37 10.75 -6.77 11.79
C ILE A 37 9.65 -5.97 11.11
N VAL A 38 8.59 -6.68 10.71
CA VAL A 38 7.44 -6.11 10.03
C VAL A 38 6.22 -6.20 10.95
N PRO A 39 5.34 -5.20 10.97
CA PRO A 39 4.07 -5.25 11.70
C PRO A 39 3.27 -6.49 11.31
N ALA A 40 2.73 -7.20 12.31
CA ALA A 40 1.93 -8.40 12.10
C ALA A 40 0.54 -8.08 11.51
N VAL A 41 0.01 -6.90 11.84
CA VAL A 41 -1.15 -6.36 11.16
C VAL A 41 -0.71 -6.08 9.74
N LYS A 42 -1.09 -6.96 8.81
CA LYS A 42 -1.13 -6.63 7.39
C LYS A 42 -2.06 -5.44 7.25
N GLY A 43 -1.52 -4.23 7.37
CA GLY A 43 -2.09 -3.06 6.73
C GLY A 43 -2.42 -3.50 5.31
N ARG A 44 -3.70 -3.36 4.95
CA ARG A 44 -4.35 -3.92 3.77
C ARG A 44 -3.56 -3.64 2.51
N SER A 45 -2.62 -4.51 2.23
CA SER A 45 -2.09 -4.75 0.92
C SER A 45 -1.50 -6.15 0.99
N SER A 46 -2.38 -7.16 0.89
CA SER A 46 -2.11 -8.06 -0.23
C SER A 46 -1.79 -7.12 -1.38
N ARG A 47 -0.61 -7.21 -1.98
CA ARG A 47 -0.42 -6.73 -3.34
C ARG A 47 -1.53 -7.42 -4.13
N GLN A 48 -2.73 -6.84 -4.12
CA GLN A 48 -3.73 -7.11 -5.10
C GLN A 48 -2.98 -6.67 -6.32
N ASP A 49 -2.68 -7.67 -7.13
CA ASP A 49 -2.01 -7.42 -8.37
C ASP A 49 -2.81 -6.31 -9.04
N ILE A 50 -2.13 -5.28 -9.55
CA ILE A 50 -2.82 -4.07 -10.01
C ILE A 50 -3.88 -4.46 -11.06
N SER A 51 -3.57 -5.51 -11.83
CA SER A 51 -4.44 -6.25 -12.75
C SER A 51 -5.79 -6.72 -12.19
N GLN A 52 -5.91 -6.96 -10.88
CA GLN A 52 -7.11 -7.43 -10.20
C GLN A 52 -8.00 -6.29 -9.68
N HIS A 53 -7.58 -5.03 -9.82
CA HIS A 53 -8.46 -3.92 -9.48
C HIS A 53 -9.61 -3.83 -10.48
N GLU A 54 -10.84 -3.73 -9.97
CA GLU A 54 -12.07 -3.57 -10.76
C GLU A 54 -12.03 -2.35 -11.70
N ALA A 55 -11.19 -1.36 -11.40
CA ALA A 55 -10.93 -0.19 -12.24
C ALA A 55 -10.24 -0.54 -13.56
N ILE A 56 -9.49 -1.64 -13.62
CA ILE A 56 -8.77 -2.07 -14.83
C ILE A 56 -9.73 -2.84 -15.72
N GLY A 57 -9.86 -2.39 -16.98
CA GLY A 57 -10.76 -3.03 -17.95
C GLY A 57 -12.22 -2.59 -17.86
N MET A 58 -12.57 -1.60 -17.02
CA MET A 58 -13.94 -1.06 -16.96
C MET A 58 -14.49 -0.63 -18.33
N TRP A 59 -13.61 -0.18 -19.23
CA TRP A 59 -13.98 0.32 -20.56
C TRP A 59 -13.77 -0.73 -21.66
N ALA A 60 -13.33 -1.95 -21.33
CA ALA A 60 -13.02 -3.01 -22.31
C ALA A 60 -14.25 -3.44 -23.12
N ASN A 61 -15.44 -3.39 -22.52
CA ASN A 61 -16.70 -3.76 -23.16
C ASN A 61 -17.43 -2.57 -23.80
N GLN A 62 -16.85 -1.38 -23.76
CA GLN A 62 -17.48 -0.19 -24.29
C GLN A 62 -17.31 -0.13 -25.80
N LYS A 63 -18.44 -0.10 -26.51
CA LYS A 63 -18.50 -0.07 -27.99
C LYS A 63 -18.76 1.33 -28.54
N GLU A 64 -19.01 2.31 -27.67
CA GLU A 64 -19.29 3.70 -28.06
C GLU A 64 -17.99 4.38 -28.52
N SER A 65 -18.08 5.11 -29.63
CA SER A 65 -16.95 5.90 -30.12
C SER A 65 -16.69 7.10 -29.22
N VAL A 66 -15.43 7.48 -29.02
CA VAL A 66 -15.02 8.64 -28.20
C VAL A 66 -15.82 9.93 -28.55
N PRO A 67 -15.98 10.33 -29.83
CA PRO A 67 -16.81 11.49 -30.18
C PRO A 67 -18.27 11.37 -29.74
N GLU A 68 -18.89 10.20 -29.89
CA GLU A 68 -20.29 9.97 -29.50
C GLU A 68 -20.46 10.09 -27.98
N MET A 69 -19.53 9.51 -27.22
CA MET A 69 -19.51 9.63 -25.76
C MET A 69 -19.45 11.10 -25.31
N ILE A 70 -18.56 11.89 -25.93
CA ILE A 70 -18.40 13.32 -25.59
C ILE A 70 -19.70 14.07 -25.86
N THR A 71 -20.36 13.83 -26.99
CA THR A 71 -21.62 14.49 -27.32
C THR A 71 -22.73 14.13 -26.33
N ARG A 72 -22.80 12.87 -25.88
CA ARG A 72 -23.77 12.39 -24.89
C ARG A 72 -23.57 13.04 -23.53
N ILE A 73 -22.32 13.12 -23.05
CA ILE A 73 -22.00 13.76 -21.76
C ILE A 73 -22.31 15.26 -21.78
N ARG A 74 -22.17 15.91 -22.94
CA ARG A 74 -22.46 17.35 -23.11
C ARG A 74 -23.94 17.69 -23.33
N LYS A 75 -24.84 16.70 -23.35
CA LYS A 75 -26.27 17.00 -23.50
C LYS A 75 -26.79 17.77 -22.27
N PRO A 76 -27.58 18.83 -22.46
CA PRO A 76 -28.22 19.52 -21.35
C PRO A 76 -29.14 18.53 -20.61
N ARG A 77 -29.23 18.66 -19.29
CA ARG A 77 -30.18 17.89 -18.50
C ARG A 77 -31.57 18.38 -18.91
N SER A 78 -32.43 17.48 -19.40
CA SER A 78 -33.84 17.80 -19.62
C SER A 78 -34.47 18.16 -18.28
N CYS A 79 -35.03 19.36 -18.18
CA CYS A 79 -35.88 19.78 -17.07
C CYS A 79 -37.20 19.02 -17.07
#